data_AF-A0A1X0S535-F1
#
_entry.id   AF-A0A1X0S535-F1
#
_cell.length_a   1.000
_cell.length_b   1.000
_cell.length_c   1.000
_cell.angle_alpha   90.00
_cell.angle_beta   90.00
_cell.angle_gamma   90.00
#
_symmetry.space_group_name_H-M   'P 1'
#
loop_
_entity.id
_entity.type
_entity.pdbx_description
1 polymer ?
#
loop_
_entity_poly.entity_id
_entity_poly.type
_entity_poly.pdbx_seq_one_letter_code
_entity_poly.pdbx_strand_id
1 'polypeptide(L)' 'MAGPSEENEFRHQVQQFDFCGESIDTSLRKLLAKVQLPKEAQQIDRAMEDFATRYYECNPTLVDKPGKLKL' A
#
# COMPACT_ATOMS: atom_id res chain seq x y z
N MET A 1 -4.88 20.51 5.02
CA MET A 1 -4.78 20.67 3.55
C MET A 1 -3.48 20.02 3.11
N ALA A 2 -3.45 18.69 3.17
CA ALA A 2 -2.39 17.90 2.56
C ALA A 2 -2.49 18.10 1.04
N GLY A 3 -1.50 18.75 0.43
CA GLY A 3 -1.47 18.96 -1.01
C GLY A 3 -1.27 17.64 -1.78
N PRO A 4 -1.45 17.63 -3.12
CA PRO A 4 -1.23 16.46 -3.99
C PRO A 4 0.21 15.88 -3.95
N SER A 5 1.12 16.52 -3.21
CA SER A 5 2.51 16.11 -3.02
C SER A 5 2.68 14.93 -2.07
N GLU A 6 1.91 14.87 -0.97
CA GLU A 6 2.07 13.82 0.06
C GLU A 6 1.52 12.46 -0.43
N GLU A 7 0.45 12.47 -1.23
CA GLU A 7 -0.15 11.27 -1.83
C GLU A 7 0.79 10.63 -2.87
N ASN A 8 1.42 11.45 -3.73
CA ASN A 8 2.40 10.97 -4.70
C ASN A 8 3.66 10.39 -4.02
N GLU A 9 4.02 10.92 -2.85
CA GLU A 9 5.21 10.48 -2.11
C GLU A 9 5.04 9.07 -1.54
N PHE A 10 3.89 8.77 -0.93
CA PHE A 10 3.58 7.43 -0.42
C PHE A 10 3.64 6.38 -1.54
N ARG A 11 3.01 6.66 -2.68
CA ARG A 11 2.98 5.76 -3.84
C ARG A 11 4.38 5.46 -4.35
N HIS A 12 5.20 6.51 -4.49
CA HIS A 12 6.58 6.36 -4.91
C HIS A 12 7.37 5.54 -3.90
N GLN A 13 7.19 5.77 -2.60
CA GLN A 13 7.86 5.01 -1.54
C GLN A 13 7.48 3.53 -1.59
N VAL A 14 6.19 3.19 -1.68
CA VAL A 14 5.70 1.81 -1.77
C VAL A 14 6.32 1.05 -2.95
N GLN A 15 6.47 1.70 -4.10
CA GLN A 15 7.09 1.07 -5.28
C GLN A 15 8.56 0.70 -5.08
N GLN A 16 9.27 1.37 -4.17
CA GLN A 16 10.67 1.07 -3.84
C GLN A 16 10.81 -0.15 -2.89
N PHE A 17 9.73 -0.64 -2.30
CA PHE A 17 9.78 -1.83 -1.45
C PHE A 17 9.62 -3.11 -2.27
N ASP A 18 10.41 -4.10 -1.89
CA ASP A 18 10.25 -5.48 -2.33
C ASP A 18 9.47 -6.25 -1.26
N PHE A 19 8.31 -6.77 -1.65
CA PHE A 19 7.44 -7.57 -0.78
C PHE A 19 7.38 -9.05 -1.20
N CYS A 20 8.19 -9.46 -2.17
CA CYS A 20 8.15 -10.82 -2.72
C CYS A 20 8.52 -11.85 -1.63
N GLY A 21 7.62 -12.81 -1.38
CA GLY A 21 7.87 -13.90 -0.43
C GLY A 21 7.81 -13.49 1.05
N GLU A 22 7.42 -12.24 1.35
CA GLU A 22 7.13 -11.80 2.71
C GLU A 22 5.66 -11.99 3.06
N SER A 23 5.36 -12.15 4.35
CA SER A 23 3.97 -12.11 4.82
C SER A 23 3.44 -10.67 4.83
N ILE A 24 2.14 -10.51 4.62
CA ILE A 24 1.49 -9.20 4.53
C ILE A 24 1.73 -8.35 5.79
N ASP A 25 1.74 -8.97 6.96
CA ASP A 25 2.01 -8.30 8.23
C ASP A 25 3.46 -7.81 8.34
N THR A 26 4.42 -8.60 7.81
CA THR A 26 5.84 -8.23 7.79
C THR A 26 6.07 -7.06 6.85
N SER A 27 5.53 -7.15 5.64
CA SER A 27 5.62 -6.08 4.63
C SER A 27 4.96 -4.79 5.10
N LEU A 28 3.79 -4.87 5.75
CA LEU A 28 3.09 -3.70 6.29
C LEU A 28 3.89 -3.05 7.44
N ARG A 29 4.42 -3.84 8.38
CA ARG A 29 5.28 -3.31 9.45
C ARG A 29 6.52 -2.62 8.90
N LYS A 30 7.16 -3.21 7.89
CA LYS A 30 8.33 -2.62 7.22
C LYS A 30 7.99 -1.28 6.56
N LEU A 31 6.86 -1.21 5.87
CA LEU A 31 6.40 0.02 5.22
C LEU A 31 6.12 1.11 6.26
N LEU A 32 5.32 0.80 7.28
CA LEU A 32 4.93 1.75 8.33
C LEU A 32 6.10 2.18 9.23
N ALA A 33 7.18 1.39 9.28
CA ALA A 33 8.41 1.79 9.98
C ALA A 33 9.23 2.84 9.21
N LYS A 34 8.98 3.01 7.91
CA LYS A 34 9.74 3.91 7.01
C LYS A 34 8.91 5.05 6.46
N VAL A 35 7.60 4.87 6.41
CA VAL A 35 6.63 5.81 5.83
C VAL A 35 5.67 6.28 6.91
N GLN A 36 5.40 7.58 6.92
CA GLN A 36 4.35 8.14 7.77
C GLN A 36 3.02 8.05 7.03
N LEU A 37 2.01 7.46 7.66
CA LEU A 37 0.67 7.49 7.09
C LEU A 37 0.12 8.92 7.08
N PRO A 38 -0.68 9.27 6.06
CA PRO A 38 -1.43 10.51 6.06
C PRO A 38 -2.35 10.62 7.28
N LYS A 39 -2.69 11.86 7.66
CA LYS A 39 -3.58 12.11 8.82
C LYS A 39 -5.06 12.05 8.45
N GLU A 40 -5.39 12.15 7.17
CA GLU A 40 -6.77 12.16 6.68
C GLU A 40 -7.20 10.74 6.29
N ALA A 41 -8.36 10.29 6.78
CA ALA A 41 -8.85 8.92 6.56
C ALA A 41 -8.93 8.56 5.06
N GLN A 42 -9.39 9.48 4.22
CA GLN A 42 -9.48 9.29 2.76
C GLN A 42 -8.12 9.04 2.10
N GLN A 43 -7.05 9.61 2.65
CA GLN A 43 -5.69 9.39 2.15
C GLN A 43 -5.09 8.09 2.68
N ILE A 44 -5.46 7.67 3.90
CA ILE A 44 -5.09 6.35 4.44
C ILE A 44 -5.70 5.25 3.59
N ASP A 45 -6.98 5.33 3.23
CA ASP A 45 -7.64 4.33 2.39
C ASP A 45 -6.89 4.15 1.05
N ARG A 46 -6.52 5.25 0.40
CA ARG A 46 -5.74 5.24 -0.85
C ARG A 46 -4.34 4.66 -0.66
N ALA A 47 -3.65 5.07 0.39
CA ALA A 47 -2.34 4.52 0.73
C ALA A 47 -2.40 3.00 0.96
N MET A 48 -3.46 2.51 1.61
CA MET A 48 -3.68 1.09 1.80
C MET A 48 -3.98 0.35 0.50
N GLU A 49 -4.72 0.97 -0.43
CA GLU A 49 -4.95 0.42 -1.79
C GLU A 49 -3.65 0.32 -2.60
N ASP A 50 -2.80 1.34 -2.56
CA ASP A 50 -1.51 1.33 -3.24
C ASP A 50 -0.57 0.26 -2.66
N PHE A 51 -0.53 0.11 -1.33
CA PHE A 51 0.21 -0.98 -0.67
C PHE A 51 -0.31 -2.36 -1.09
N ALA A 52 -1.64 -2.56 -1.04
CA ALA A 52 -2.25 -3.84 -1.39
C ALA A 52 -1.98 -4.21 -2.86
N THR A 53 -2.05 -3.23 -3.76
CA THR A 53 -1.74 -3.41 -5.18
C THR A 53 -0.30 -3.88 -5.37
N ARG A 54 0.66 -3.19 -4.75
CA ARG A 54 2.08 -3.56 -4.85
C ARG A 54 2.39 -4.91 -4.22
N TYR A 55 1.82 -5.18 -3.05
CA TYR A 55 1.99 -6.47 -2.37
C TYR A 55 1.46 -7.63 -3.22
N TYR A 56 0.35 -7.42 -3.93
CA TYR A 56 -0.22 -8.40 -4.87
C TYR A 56 0.65 -8.60 -6.10
N GLU A 57 1.20 -7.54 -6.70
CA GLU A 57 2.14 -7.65 -7.82
C GLU A 57 3.37 -8.51 -7.45
N CYS A 58 3.86 -8.36 -6.22
CA CYS A 58 4.94 -9.16 -5.67
C CYS A 58 4.54 -10.59 -5.29
N ASN A 59 3.25 -10.84 -5.01
CA ASN A 59 2.75 -12.12 -4.53
C ASN A 59 1.46 -12.54 -5.25
N PRO A 60 1.51 -12.78 -6.57
CA PRO A 60 0.32 -12.99 -7.41
C PRO A 60 -0.43 -14.30 -7.10
N THR A 61 0.16 -15.20 -6.33
CA THR A 61 -0.44 -16.50 -5.93
C THR A 61 -1.22 -16.42 -4.62
N LEU A 62 -1.14 -15.33 -3.87
CA LEU A 62 -1.73 -15.24 -2.53
C LEU A 62 -3.24 -15.01 -2.53
N VAL A 63 -3.79 -14.47 -3.62
CA VAL A 63 -5.22 -14.16 -3.70
C VAL A 63 -5.72 -14.42 -5.11
N ASP A 64 -6.76 -15.22 -5.27
CA ASP A 64 -7.56 -15.23 -6.50
C ASP A 64 -8.23 -13.85 -6.54
N LYS A 65 -7.76 -12.94 -7.42
CA LYS A 65 -8.18 -11.53 -7.62
C LYS A 65 -9.14 -10.96 -6.57
N PRO A 66 -8.83 -9.85 -5.87
CA PRO A 66 -9.84 -9.15 -5.10
C PRO A 66 -10.95 -8.69 -6.06
N GLY A 67 -12.03 -9.44 -6.06
CA GLY A 67 -13.25 -9.12 -6.78
C GLY A 67 -13.61 -7.72 -6.33
N LYS A 68 -13.80 -6.83 -7.31
CA LYS A 68 -14.41 -5.53 -7.10
C LYS A 68 -15.67 -5.75 -6.25
N LEU A 69 -15.58 -5.47 -4.95
CA LEU A 69 -16.74 -5.19 -4.13
C LEU A 69 -17.27 -3.85 -4.65
N LYS A 70 -18.00 -3.92 -5.76
CA LYS A 70 -18.98 -2.91 -6.13
C LYS A 70 -20.07 -3.01 -5.05
N LEU A 71 -19.96 -2.16 -4.04
CA LEU A 71 -21.15 -1.66 -3.36
C LEU A 71 -21.77 -0.57 -4.23
#